data_AF-A0A8T4DKY3-F1
#
_entry.id   AF-A0A8T4DKY3-F1
#
_cell.length_a   1.000
_cell.length_b   1.000
_cell.length_c   1.000
_cell.angle_alpha   90.00
_cell.angle_beta   90.00
_cell.angle_gamma   90.00
#
_symmetry.space_group_name_H-M   'P 1'
#
loop_
_entity.id
_entity.type
_entity.pdbx_description
1 polymer ?
#
loop_
_entity_poly.entity_id
_entity_poly.type
_entity_poly.pdbx_seq_one_letter_code
_entity_poly.pdbx_strand_id
1 'polypeptide(L)'
;MGRALYALTFSVLILAAFALILVSVGLFDVGPANTPEPNGNDSLLEEYRPLLKGQRPMIYQKDDFEQLSPWQKFVTPDAPAIMELASSLDSVKGAYIEAVSWTWVSDDVLNGQSEKWLMPNVFLADTPSYPRNPVKGREVSDCEEQAYSLVSLLRAYGVPATDVRVVVGEVMVEGDTGGHAWVEILQEGQWLQLEATSGPYWDEDGQTLVSRRGGGFLYYTTHDYPVVDIWGYFNDVYYYNPVNGVGNAPEYWR
;
A
#
# COMPACT_ATOMS: atom_id res chain seq x y z
N MET A 1 -45.54 11.64 28.70
CA MET A 1 -45.03 10.38 29.28
C MET A 1 -45.03 9.35 28.17
N GLY A 2 -43.93 8.87 27.59
CA GLY A 2 -42.52 8.90 27.93
C GLY A 2 -41.94 7.50 27.72
N ARG A 3 -41.14 7.32 26.64
CA ARG A 3 -40.04 6.33 26.44
C ARG A 3 -40.41 4.84 26.51
N ALA A 4 -39.85 3.88 25.78
CA ALA A 4 -38.69 3.80 24.90
C ALA A 4 -38.86 2.54 24.01
N LEU A 5 -38.45 2.59 22.75
CA LEU A 5 -37.92 1.44 22.02
C LEU A 5 -37.05 1.99 20.88
N TYR A 6 -35.77 2.21 21.16
CA TYR A 6 -34.74 2.39 20.14
C TYR A 6 -33.62 1.43 20.50
N ALA A 7 -33.55 0.33 19.76
CA ALA A 7 -32.40 -0.57 19.75
C ALA A 7 -32.17 -1.00 18.30
N LEU A 8 -31.04 -0.52 17.77
CA LEU A 8 -30.25 -1.04 16.67
C LEU A 8 -30.97 -1.35 15.34
N THR A 9 -30.93 -0.36 14.45
CA THR A 9 -30.71 -0.58 13.02
C THR A 9 -29.61 0.38 12.56
N PHE A 10 -28.36 0.07 12.88
CA PHE A 10 -27.18 0.64 12.21
C PHE A 10 -26.56 -0.50 11.39
N SER A 11 -27.24 -0.81 10.30
CA SER A 11 -26.77 -1.70 9.25
C SER A 11 -27.47 -1.20 7.99
N VAL A 12 -26.73 -1.08 6.89
CA VAL A 12 -27.11 -0.47 5.61
C VAL A 12 -26.79 1.03 5.54
N LEU A 13 -25.56 1.35 5.14
CA LEU A 13 -25.15 2.42 4.20
C LEU A 13 -23.62 2.61 4.21
N ILE A 14 -22.88 1.57 3.82
CA ILE A 14 -21.52 1.71 3.28
C ILE A 14 -21.52 0.89 1.98
N LEU A 15 -22.23 1.41 0.99
CA LEU A 15 -22.37 0.83 -0.35
C LEU A 15 -22.58 2.01 -1.29
N ALA A 16 -21.70 2.11 -2.30
CA ALA A 16 -21.70 3.05 -3.42
C ALA A 16 -20.89 4.37 -3.29
N ALA A 17 -19.57 4.27 -3.06
CA ALA A 17 -18.63 5.33 -3.44
C ALA A 17 -17.25 4.82 -3.91
N PHE A 18 -17.08 3.53 -4.21
CA PHE A 18 -15.75 2.97 -4.53
C PHE A 18 -15.35 3.10 -6.01
N ALA A 19 -16.27 3.48 -6.91
CA ALA A 19 -16.03 3.51 -8.34
C ALA A 19 -15.69 4.91 -8.92
N LEU A 20 -15.67 5.97 -8.11
CA LEU A 20 -15.56 7.36 -8.61
C LEU A 20 -14.26 8.09 -8.23
N ILE A 21 -13.42 7.52 -7.37
CA ILE A 21 -12.23 8.20 -6.83
C ILE A 21 -11.06 8.25 -7.83
N LEU A 22 -11.09 7.47 -8.92
CA LEU A 22 -9.94 7.34 -9.84
C LEU A 22 -10.12 7.98 -11.21
N VAL A 23 -11.33 8.42 -11.58
CA VAL A 23 -11.52 9.22 -12.80
C VAL A 23 -10.97 10.65 -12.61
N SER A 24 -10.87 11.13 -11.36
CA SER A 24 -10.42 12.49 -11.02
C SER A 24 -8.91 12.64 -10.81
N VAL A 25 -8.12 11.56 -10.75
CA VAL A 25 -6.65 11.63 -10.90
C VAL A 25 -6.24 12.21 -12.29
N GLY A 26 -7.22 12.49 -13.17
CA GLY A 26 -7.09 13.03 -14.52
C GLY A 26 -6.68 14.50 -14.71
N LEU A 27 -6.16 15.20 -13.69
CA LEU A 27 -5.57 16.55 -13.88
C LEU A 27 -4.19 16.73 -13.24
N PHE A 28 -3.31 15.73 -13.35
CA PHE A 28 -1.87 16.01 -13.37
C PHE A 28 -1.53 16.60 -14.75
N ASP A 29 -1.53 17.93 -14.86
CA ASP A 29 -1.00 18.66 -16.01
C ASP A 29 0.51 18.34 -16.14
N VAL A 30 0.82 17.31 -16.91
CA VAL A 30 2.20 17.01 -17.31
C VAL A 30 2.55 17.98 -18.43
N GLY A 31 3.02 19.16 -18.03
CA GLY A 31 3.78 20.03 -18.93
C GLY A 31 4.89 19.25 -19.64
N PRO A 32 5.30 19.68 -20.85
CA PRO A 32 6.05 18.82 -21.76
C PRO A 32 7.38 18.40 -21.14
N ALA A 33 7.74 17.14 -21.42
CA ALA A 33 9.05 16.57 -21.14
C ALA A 33 10.17 17.58 -21.45
N ASN A 34 10.93 17.97 -20.41
CA ASN A 34 12.37 18.25 -20.40
C ASN A 34 12.74 19.15 -19.21
N THR A 35 13.27 18.55 -18.15
CA THR A 35 14.58 18.92 -17.58
C THR A 35 15.10 17.71 -16.79
N PRO A 36 16.39 17.33 -16.89
CA PRO A 36 16.98 16.39 -15.95
C PRO A 36 16.97 17.05 -14.58
N GLU A 37 16.36 16.41 -13.58
CA GLU A 37 16.52 16.90 -12.20
C GLU A 37 18.01 16.88 -11.83
N PRO A 38 18.53 17.96 -11.21
CA PRO A 38 19.92 18.05 -10.86
C PRO A 38 20.26 17.05 -9.75
N ASN A 39 21.33 16.28 -9.98
CA ASN A 39 22.02 15.46 -8.97
C ASN A 39 22.16 16.24 -7.67
N GLY A 40 21.38 15.86 -6.67
CA GLY A 40 21.27 16.64 -5.44
C GLY A 40 20.70 15.88 -4.27
N ASN A 41 20.83 14.54 -4.20
CA ASN A 41 20.80 13.84 -2.90
C ASN A 41 21.35 12.40 -2.90
N ASP A 42 22.45 12.13 -3.61
CA ASP A 42 23.12 10.82 -3.52
C ASP A 42 23.65 10.50 -2.10
N SER A 43 23.74 11.49 -1.19
CA SER A 43 24.17 11.27 0.19
C SER A 43 23.15 10.51 1.05
N LEU A 44 21.84 10.71 0.84
CA LEU A 44 20.81 9.97 1.58
C LEU A 44 20.74 8.49 1.16
N LEU A 45 21.17 8.16 -0.07
CA LEU A 45 21.16 6.79 -0.59
C LEU A 45 22.43 6.00 -0.21
N GLU A 46 23.55 6.67 0.02
CA GLU A 46 24.80 6.05 0.47
C GLU A 46 24.73 5.55 1.93
N GLU A 47 23.95 6.19 2.80
CA GLU A 47 23.87 5.85 4.23
C GLU A 47 23.24 4.48 4.52
N TYR A 48 22.32 4.01 3.67
CA TYR A 48 21.63 2.72 3.87
C TYR A 48 22.39 1.50 3.34
N ARG A 49 23.44 1.71 2.52
CA ARG A 49 24.21 0.62 1.89
C ARG A 49 24.95 -0.30 2.89
N PRO A 50 25.47 0.17 4.05
CA PRO A 50 26.21 -0.69 4.98
C PRO A 50 25.31 -1.49 5.95
N LEU A 51 24.07 -1.06 6.24
CA LEU A 51 23.22 -1.68 7.26
C LEU A 51 22.50 -2.95 6.76
N LEU A 52 22.45 -3.17 5.44
CA LEU A 52 21.70 -4.27 4.81
C LEU A 52 22.59 -5.41 4.29
N LYS A 53 23.91 -5.20 4.19
CA LYS A 53 24.88 -6.25 3.83
C LYS A 53 25.56 -6.82 5.09
N GLY A 54 24.87 -7.70 5.81
CA GLY A 54 25.54 -8.50 6.83
C GLY A 54 24.67 -9.19 7.87
N GLN A 55 23.41 -8.79 8.02
CA GLN A 55 22.48 -9.54 8.88
C GLN A 55 21.77 -10.57 8.02
N ARG A 56 22.11 -11.85 8.25
CA ARG A 56 21.23 -12.95 7.84
C ARG A 56 19.83 -12.62 8.37
N PRO A 57 18.76 -12.73 7.57
CA PRO A 57 17.42 -12.41 8.05
C PRO A 57 17.18 -13.26 9.30
N MET A 58 16.80 -12.62 10.40
CA MET A 58 15.99 -13.34 11.38
C MET A 58 14.73 -13.73 10.61
N ILE A 59 14.70 -14.98 10.16
CA ILE A 59 13.50 -15.61 9.62
C ILE A 59 12.58 -15.77 10.82
N TYR A 60 11.86 -14.70 11.14
CA TYR A 60 10.73 -14.75 12.05
C TYR A 60 9.68 -15.63 11.37
N GLN A 61 9.38 -16.79 11.96
CA GLN A 61 8.30 -17.60 11.42
C GLN A 61 6.98 -16.94 11.81
N LYS A 62 6.01 -16.90 10.89
CA LYS A 62 4.69 -16.29 11.13
C LYS A 62 3.99 -16.91 12.36
N ASP A 63 4.34 -18.15 12.71
CA ASP A 63 3.86 -18.89 13.88
C ASP A 63 4.40 -18.35 15.22
N ASP A 64 5.41 -17.47 15.20
CA ASP A 64 6.00 -16.87 16.41
C ASP A 64 5.17 -15.71 16.98
N PHE A 65 4.11 -15.27 16.27
CA PHE A 65 3.29 -14.12 16.67
C PHE A 65 1.79 -14.41 16.58
N GLU A 66 1.04 -13.93 17.58
CA GLU A 66 -0.42 -13.91 17.53
C GLU A 66 -0.90 -12.79 16.60
N GLN A 67 -1.67 -13.13 15.57
CA GLN A 67 -2.30 -12.14 14.70
C GLN A 67 -3.48 -11.49 15.40
N LEU A 68 -3.41 -10.17 15.58
CA LEU A 68 -4.43 -9.38 16.26
C LEU A 68 -5.45 -8.77 15.30
N SER A 69 -5.12 -8.67 14.01
CA SER A 69 -6.02 -8.18 12.95
C SER A 69 -6.08 -9.13 11.76
N PRO A 70 -7.28 -9.32 11.15
CA PRO A 70 -7.41 -10.03 9.88
C PRO A 70 -6.55 -9.47 8.75
N TRP A 71 -6.11 -8.21 8.81
CA TRP A 71 -5.25 -7.60 7.78
C TRP A 71 -3.82 -8.11 7.81
N GLN A 72 -3.27 -8.39 9.01
CA GLN A 72 -1.88 -8.86 9.16
C GLN A 72 -1.60 -10.16 8.40
N LYS A 73 -2.64 -10.97 8.15
CA LYS A 73 -2.48 -12.23 7.41
C LYS A 73 -2.00 -12.00 5.97
N PHE A 74 -2.30 -10.84 5.37
CA PHE A 74 -1.93 -10.48 4.00
C PHE A 74 -0.58 -9.80 3.88
N VAL A 75 0.11 -9.54 4.98
CA VAL A 75 1.53 -9.16 4.93
C VAL A 75 2.34 -10.44 5.07
N THR A 76 2.98 -10.86 3.97
CA THR A 76 3.71 -12.13 3.87
C THR A 76 5.10 -11.92 3.25
N PRO A 77 6.08 -11.48 4.07
CA PRO A 77 7.45 -11.28 3.61
C PRO A 77 8.12 -12.57 3.12
N ASP A 78 7.66 -13.73 3.59
CA ASP A 78 8.17 -15.06 3.27
C ASP A 78 7.50 -15.71 2.04
N ALA A 79 6.53 -15.04 1.42
CA ALA A 79 5.88 -15.53 0.22
C ALA A 79 6.88 -15.71 -0.95
N PRO A 80 6.79 -16.79 -1.74
CA PRO A 80 7.75 -17.06 -2.82
C PRO A 80 7.94 -15.90 -3.80
N ALA A 81 6.84 -15.33 -4.33
CA ALA A 81 6.91 -14.20 -5.26
C ALA A 81 7.55 -12.95 -4.63
N ILE A 82 7.31 -12.71 -3.34
CA ILE A 82 7.90 -11.60 -2.59
C ILE A 82 9.41 -11.82 -2.41
N MET A 83 9.82 -13.01 -2.01
CA MET A 83 11.23 -13.37 -1.81
C MET A 83 12.01 -13.31 -3.13
N GLU A 84 11.42 -13.78 -4.23
CA GLU A 84 11.99 -13.69 -5.56
C GLU A 84 12.23 -12.23 -5.95
N LEU A 85 11.20 -11.39 -5.83
CA LEU A 85 11.29 -9.98 -6.16
C LEU A 85 12.31 -9.26 -5.26
N ALA A 86 12.26 -9.50 -3.95
CA ALA A 86 13.18 -8.92 -2.96
C ALA A 86 14.65 -9.23 -3.26
N SER A 87 14.94 -10.43 -3.79
CA SER A 87 16.30 -10.85 -4.13
C SER A 87 16.93 -10.05 -5.28
N SER A 88 16.10 -9.39 -6.09
CA SER A 88 16.53 -8.56 -7.22
C SER A 88 16.66 -7.08 -6.90
N LEU A 89 16.24 -6.66 -5.70
CA LEU A 89 16.22 -5.25 -5.31
C LEU A 89 17.59 -4.75 -4.88
N ASP A 90 17.90 -3.52 -5.31
CA ASP A 90 19.13 -2.82 -4.91
C ASP A 90 18.93 -1.87 -3.72
N SER A 91 17.69 -1.48 -3.41
CA SER A 91 17.37 -0.50 -2.36
C SER A 91 15.90 -0.50 -1.96
N VAL A 92 15.60 0.12 -0.82
CA VAL A 92 14.23 0.51 -0.40
C VAL A 92 13.52 1.35 -1.47
N LYS A 93 14.24 2.32 -2.07
CA LYS A 93 13.72 3.11 -3.19
C LYS A 93 13.40 2.23 -4.40
N GLY A 94 14.22 1.21 -4.66
CA GLY A 94 13.95 0.20 -5.68
C GLY A 94 12.66 -0.58 -5.42
N ALA A 95 12.41 -0.99 -4.17
CA ALA A 95 11.16 -1.63 -3.77
C ALA A 95 9.94 -0.74 -4.05
N TYR A 96 10.05 0.56 -3.76
CA TYR A 96 8.97 1.50 -4.07
C TYR A 96 8.79 1.70 -5.58
N ILE A 97 9.88 1.84 -6.34
CA ILE A 97 9.82 1.96 -7.82
C ILE A 97 9.16 0.74 -8.45
N GLU A 98 9.46 -0.45 -7.93
CA GLU A 98 8.80 -1.69 -8.33
C GLU A 98 7.30 -1.63 -8.02
N ALA A 99 6.93 -1.26 -6.79
CA ALA A 99 5.53 -1.19 -6.38
C ALA A 99 4.69 -0.20 -7.22
N VAL A 100 5.22 1.00 -7.51
CA VAL A 100 4.50 1.98 -8.34
C VAL A 100 4.43 1.59 -9.82
N SER A 101 5.08 0.51 -10.24
CA SER A 101 4.97 -0.02 -11.59
C SER A 101 3.78 -0.97 -11.75
N TRP A 102 3.24 -1.50 -10.64
CA TRP A 102 2.06 -2.34 -10.64
C TRP A 102 0.83 -1.57 -11.10
N THR A 103 -0.08 -2.26 -11.77
CA THR A 103 -1.23 -1.62 -12.39
C THR A 103 -2.45 -1.70 -11.48
N TRP A 104 -3.01 -0.54 -11.12
CA TRP A 104 -4.25 -0.49 -10.35
C TRP A 104 -5.44 -0.99 -11.18
N VAL A 105 -6.22 -1.90 -10.60
CA VAL A 105 -7.51 -2.39 -11.14
C VAL A 105 -8.42 -2.70 -9.97
N SER A 106 -9.69 -2.25 -10.01
CA SER A 106 -10.65 -2.57 -8.96
C SER A 106 -10.95 -4.06 -8.85
N ASP A 107 -11.43 -4.45 -7.68
CA ASP A 107 -11.96 -5.78 -7.42
C ASP A 107 -13.20 -6.14 -8.26
N ASP A 108 -14.05 -5.16 -8.57
CA ASP A 108 -15.23 -5.40 -9.42
C ASP A 108 -14.80 -5.84 -10.83
N VAL A 109 -13.75 -5.23 -11.37
CA VAL A 109 -13.19 -5.61 -12.67
C VAL A 109 -12.38 -6.92 -12.56
N LEU A 110 -11.44 -6.99 -11.62
CA LEU A 110 -10.48 -8.09 -11.53
C LEU A 110 -11.11 -9.38 -11.01
N ASN A 111 -11.97 -9.26 -10.00
CA ASN A 111 -12.52 -10.38 -9.24
C ASN A 111 -14.03 -10.56 -9.43
N GLY A 112 -14.75 -9.53 -9.91
CA GLY A 112 -16.18 -9.60 -10.16
C GLY A 112 -17.05 -9.51 -8.91
N GLN A 113 -16.49 -8.93 -7.84
CA GLN A 113 -17.16 -8.68 -6.57
C GLN A 113 -16.57 -7.41 -5.97
N SER A 114 -17.33 -6.74 -5.11
CA SER A 114 -16.97 -5.42 -4.57
C SER A 114 -15.74 -5.41 -3.66
N GLU A 115 -15.30 -6.56 -3.15
CA GLU A 115 -14.19 -6.67 -2.20
C GLU A 115 -13.66 -8.12 -2.18
N LYS A 116 -12.36 -8.29 -2.40
CA LYS A 116 -11.63 -9.55 -2.36
C LYS A 116 -10.12 -9.33 -2.14
N TRP A 117 -9.74 -9.28 -0.87
CA TRP A 117 -8.33 -9.35 -0.52
C TRP A 117 -7.58 -10.59 -1.05
N LEU A 118 -6.47 -10.34 -1.73
CA LEU A 118 -5.55 -11.34 -2.25
C LEU A 118 -4.28 -11.39 -1.40
N MET A 119 -3.69 -12.58 -1.28
CA MET A 119 -2.35 -12.71 -0.72
C MET A 119 -1.32 -12.12 -1.71
N PRO A 120 -0.22 -11.51 -1.24
CA PRO A 120 0.84 -10.99 -2.12
C PRO A 120 1.33 -11.99 -3.17
N ASN A 121 1.44 -13.27 -2.81
CA ASN A 121 1.81 -14.31 -3.78
C ASN A 121 0.77 -14.47 -4.90
N VAL A 122 -0.52 -14.38 -4.58
CA VAL A 122 -1.60 -14.49 -5.57
C VAL A 122 -1.65 -13.25 -6.45
N PHE A 123 -1.53 -12.06 -5.84
CA PHE A 123 -1.43 -10.81 -6.58
C PHE A 123 -0.28 -10.83 -7.59
N LEU A 124 0.93 -11.09 -7.14
CA LEU A 124 2.13 -11.01 -8.00
C LEU A 124 2.23 -12.17 -9.00
N ALA A 125 1.92 -13.41 -8.61
CA ALA A 125 2.15 -14.57 -9.48
C ALA A 125 0.93 -14.95 -10.33
N ASP A 126 -0.30 -14.77 -9.83
CA ASP A 126 -1.48 -15.36 -10.45
C ASP A 126 -2.32 -14.34 -11.24
N THR A 127 -2.43 -13.09 -10.75
CA THR A 127 -3.24 -12.05 -11.42
C THR A 127 -2.85 -11.78 -12.88
N PRO A 128 -1.57 -11.88 -13.32
CA PRO A 128 -1.22 -11.78 -14.73
C PRO A 128 -2.00 -12.74 -15.65
N SER A 129 -2.40 -13.89 -15.11
CA SER A 129 -3.12 -14.96 -15.81
C SER A 129 -4.62 -14.99 -15.52
N TYR A 130 -5.14 -14.09 -14.68
CA TYR A 130 -6.57 -14.08 -14.34
C TYR A 130 -7.44 -13.89 -15.60
N PRO A 131 -8.54 -14.66 -15.75
CA PRO A 131 -9.44 -14.50 -16.90
C PRO A 131 -10.03 -13.08 -17.02
N ARG A 132 -10.28 -12.42 -15.90
CA ARG A 132 -10.86 -11.07 -15.83
C ARG A 132 -9.83 -9.93 -15.75
N ASN A 133 -8.53 -10.23 -15.63
CA ASN A 133 -7.48 -9.21 -15.68
C ASN A 133 -7.59 -8.46 -17.03
N PRO A 134 -7.85 -7.13 -17.03
CA PRO A 134 -7.99 -6.35 -18.27
C PRO A 134 -6.64 -6.05 -18.93
N VAL A 135 -5.53 -6.18 -18.21
CA VAL A 135 -4.16 -5.91 -18.66
C VAL A 135 -3.35 -7.21 -18.65
N LYS A 136 -3.64 -8.08 -19.62
CA LYS A 136 -3.08 -9.44 -19.70
C LYS A 136 -1.55 -9.48 -19.57
N GLY A 137 -1.07 -10.38 -18.72
CA GLY A 137 0.35 -10.58 -18.48
C GLY A 137 0.98 -9.56 -17.53
N ARG A 138 0.20 -8.71 -16.85
CA ARG A 138 0.68 -7.80 -15.80
C ARG A 138 0.04 -8.10 -14.46
N GLU A 139 0.81 -7.83 -13.40
CA GLU A 139 0.35 -7.80 -12.02
C GLU A 139 -0.67 -6.66 -11.86
N VAL A 140 -1.88 -7.02 -11.43
CA VAL A 140 -2.98 -6.07 -11.23
C VAL A 140 -3.70 -6.33 -9.91
N SER A 141 -4.08 -5.26 -9.23
CA SER A 141 -4.87 -5.28 -7.98
C SER A 141 -5.21 -3.85 -7.55
N ASP A 142 -5.91 -3.68 -6.43
CA ASP A 142 -6.26 -2.37 -5.88
C ASP A 142 -5.24 -1.88 -4.82
N CYS A 143 -5.67 -0.97 -3.93
CA CYS A 143 -4.75 -0.32 -2.98
C CYS A 143 -4.29 -1.24 -1.86
N GLU A 144 -5.15 -2.12 -1.39
CA GLU A 144 -4.87 -3.07 -0.32
C GLU A 144 -3.74 -4.01 -0.72
N GLU A 145 -3.90 -4.75 -1.81
CA GLU A 145 -2.89 -5.69 -2.27
C GLU A 145 -1.54 -5.04 -2.56
N GLN A 146 -1.55 -3.86 -3.19
CA GLN A 146 -0.32 -3.15 -3.51
C GLN A 146 0.39 -2.67 -2.23
N ALA A 147 -0.33 -2.10 -1.27
CA ALA A 147 0.25 -1.69 0.01
C ALA A 147 0.79 -2.90 0.82
N TYR A 148 0.01 -3.99 0.88
CA TYR A 148 0.39 -5.20 1.61
C TYR A 148 1.64 -5.85 1.00
N SER A 149 1.72 -5.84 -0.33
CA SER A 149 2.84 -6.41 -1.07
C SER A 149 4.08 -5.53 -0.99
N LEU A 150 3.95 -4.21 -1.01
CA LEU A 150 5.07 -3.30 -0.78
C LEU A 150 5.63 -3.47 0.63
N VAL A 151 4.81 -3.55 1.67
CA VAL A 151 5.32 -3.83 3.03
C VAL A 151 5.97 -5.21 3.11
N SER A 152 5.35 -6.23 2.52
CA SER A 152 5.94 -7.58 2.46
C SER A 152 7.31 -7.56 1.77
N LEU A 153 7.43 -6.83 0.66
CA LEU A 153 8.66 -6.66 -0.10
C LEU A 153 9.74 -5.92 0.70
N LEU A 154 9.39 -4.81 1.36
CA LEU A 154 10.31 -4.06 2.22
C LEU A 154 10.81 -4.90 3.39
N ARG A 155 9.91 -5.68 4.02
CA ARG A 155 10.24 -6.61 5.11
C ARG A 155 11.16 -7.73 4.63
N ALA A 156 10.89 -8.31 3.46
CA ALA A 156 11.73 -9.34 2.84
C ALA A 156 13.11 -8.81 2.43
N TYR A 157 13.16 -7.56 1.96
CA TYR A 157 14.40 -6.86 1.64
C TYR A 157 15.26 -6.56 2.88
N GLY A 158 14.64 -6.48 4.06
CA GLY A 158 15.33 -6.36 5.36
C GLY A 158 14.95 -5.13 6.18
N VAL A 159 13.92 -4.38 5.80
CA VAL A 159 13.41 -3.27 6.63
C VAL A 159 12.83 -3.86 7.93
N PRO A 160 13.24 -3.37 9.12
CA PRO A 160 12.71 -3.87 10.39
C PRO A 160 11.19 -3.71 10.50
N ALA A 161 10.50 -4.65 11.17
CA ALA A 161 9.06 -4.56 11.41
C ALA A 161 8.69 -3.33 12.24
N THR A 162 9.62 -2.78 12.99
CA THR A 162 9.45 -1.53 13.75
C THR A 162 9.32 -0.31 12.83
N ASP A 163 9.87 -0.39 11.62
CA ASP A 163 10.19 0.77 10.80
C ASP A 163 9.38 0.79 9.48
N VAL A 164 8.42 -0.13 9.31
CA VAL A 164 7.55 -0.16 8.13
C VAL A 164 6.16 -0.66 8.51
N ARG A 165 5.13 -0.02 7.95
CA ARG A 165 3.74 -0.38 8.20
C ARG A 165 2.85 -0.09 7.00
N VAL A 166 1.82 -0.89 6.87
CA VAL A 166 0.62 -0.53 6.12
C VAL A 166 -0.19 0.40 7.00
N VAL A 167 -0.79 1.41 6.38
CA VAL A 167 -1.82 2.24 6.99
C VAL A 167 -3.09 2.07 6.17
N VAL A 168 -4.21 1.85 6.87
CA VAL A 168 -5.54 1.86 6.28
C VAL A 168 -6.35 2.96 6.93
N GLY A 169 -7.07 3.72 6.13
CA GLY A 169 -7.78 4.90 6.60
C GLY A 169 -8.64 5.54 5.53
N GLU A 170 -9.15 6.72 5.84
CA GLU A 170 -9.86 7.58 4.90
C GLU A 170 -8.91 8.67 4.40
N VAL A 171 -8.92 8.94 3.09
CA VAL A 171 -8.17 10.02 2.45
C VAL A 171 -9.10 10.95 1.68
N MET A 172 -8.67 12.19 1.47
CA MET A 172 -9.39 13.18 0.66
C MET A 172 -8.62 13.51 -0.61
N VAL A 173 -9.11 13.09 -1.77
CA VAL A 173 -8.48 13.36 -3.06
C VAL A 173 -9.43 14.23 -3.87
N GLU A 174 -8.97 15.43 -4.25
CA GLU A 174 -9.72 16.37 -5.08
C GLU A 174 -11.13 16.74 -4.57
N GLY A 175 -11.36 16.63 -3.26
CA GLY A 175 -12.61 16.97 -2.60
C GLY A 175 -13.54 15.78 -2.34
N ASP A 176 -13.20 14.60 -2.84
CA ASP A 176 -13.90 13.34 -2.53
C ASP A 176 -13.15 12.57 -1.45
N THR A 177 -13.88 11.90 -0.55
CA THR A 177 -13.28 11.03 0.47
C THR A 177 -13.56 9.56 0.20
N GLY A 178 -12.60 8.70 0.56
CA GLY A 178 -12.75 7.27 0.46
C GLY A 178 -11.73 6.49 1.27
N GLY A 179 -12.04 5.21 1.48
CA GLY A 179 -11.10 4.27 2.09
C GLY A 179 -9.89 4.06 1.18
N HIS A 180 -8.72 3.96 1.80
CA HIS A 180 -7.46 3.77 1.10
C HIS A 180 -6.44 3.04 1.97
N ALA A 181 -5.55 2.30 1.30
CA ALA A 181 -4.40 1.65 1.92
C ALA A 181 -3.10 2.23 1.33
N TRP A 182 -2.18 2.62 2.20
CA TRP A 182 -0.85 3.11 1.81
C TRP A 182 0.23 2.54 2.72
N VAL A 183 1.49 2.86 2.40
CA VAL A 183 2.64 2.39 3.17
C VAL A 183 3.31 3.55 3.87
N GLU A 184 3.81 3.32 5.07
CA GLU A 184 4.72 4.22 5.75
C GLU A 184 6.02 3.52 6.10
N ILE A 185 7.13 4.24 5.92
CA ILE A 185 8.46 3.81 6.34
C ILE A 185 9.06 4.87 7.28
N LEU A 186 9.67 4.42 8.36
CA LEU A 186 10.33 5.29 9.33
C LEU A 186 11.71 5.68 8.79
N GLN A 187 11.93 6.97 8.55
CA GLN A 187 13.21 7.54 8.13
C GLN A 187 13.54 8.74 9.02
N GLU A 188 14.76 8.76 9.58
CA GLU A 188 15.25 9.86 10.43
C GLU A 188 14.30 10.22 11.59
N GLY A 189 13.56 9.22 12.11
CA GLY A 189 12.58 9.40 13.17
C GLY A 189 11.23 9.97 12.72
N GLN A 190 10.99 10.09 11.41
CA GLN A 190 9.72 10.53 10.84
C GLN A 190 9.13 9.46 9.91
N TRP A 191 7.81 9.32 9.94
CA TRP A 191 7.10 8.43 9.02
C TRP A 191 6.95 9.11 7.65
N LEU A 192 7.54 8.50 6.63
CA LEU A 192 7.39 8.88 5.23
C LEU A 192 6.30 8.01 4.58
N GLN A 193 5.31 8.65 3.98
CA GLN A 193 4.25 7.97 3.23
C GLN A 193 4.73 7.58 1.83
N LEU A 194 4.35 6.38 1.41
CA LEU A 194 4.65 5.77 0.13
C LEU A 194 3.33 5.34 -0.52
N GLU A 195 2.98 6.00 -1.63
CA GLU A 195 1.77 5.71 -2.41
C GLU A 195 2.08 4.71 -3.53
N ALA A 196 1.69 3.45 -3.34
CA ALA A 196 1.92 2.37 -4.31
C ALA A 196 0.98 2.46 -5.51
N THR A 197 -0.23 2.99 -5.34
CA THR A 197 -1.26 3.07 -6.40
C THR A 197 -1.17 4.30 -7.29
N SER A 198 -0.12 5.11 -7.14
CA SER A 198 0.09 6.30 -7.98
C SER A 198 0.52 5.98 -9.42
N GLY A 199 0.80 4.71 -9.70
CA GLY A 199 1.28 4.16 -10.95
C GLY A 199 0.25 4.07 -12.08
N PRO A 200 0.46 3.16 -13.06
CA PRO A 200 -0.51 2.91 -14.12
C PRO A 200 -1.83 2.35 -13.55
N TYR A 201 -2.94 2.62 -14.22
CA TYR A 201 -4.26 2.13 -13.79
C TYR A 201 -5.14 1.79 -14.99
N TRP A 202 -6.11 0.90 -14.76
CA TRP A 202 -7.17 0.62 -15.72
C TRP A 202 -8.33 1.61 -15.54
N ASP A 203 -8.56 2.44 -16.55
CA ASP A 203 -9.74 3.30 -16.63
C ASP A 203 -10.95 2.43 -17.02
N GLU A 204 -11.88 2.26 -16.08
CA GLU A 204 -13.05 1.40 -16.26
C GLU A 204 -14.07 2.00 -17.23
N ASP A 205 -14.23 3.32 -17.22
CA ASP A 205 -15.14 4.04 -18.10
C ASP A 205 -14.61 4.03 -19.54
N GLY A 206 -13.33 4.35 -19.68
CA GLY A 206 -12.63 4.34 -20.98
C GLY A 206 -12.28 2.93 -21.48
N GLN A 207 -12.35 1.92 -20.62
CA GLN A 207 -11.87 0.54 -20.86
C GLN A 207 -10.46 0.52 -21.45
N THR A 208 -9.57 1.29 -20.85
CA THR A 208 -8.21 1.48 -21.37
C THR A 208 -7.18 1.53 -20.25
N LEU A 209 -5.97 1.04 -20.56
CA LEU A 209 -4.84 1.20 -19.67
C LEU A 209 -4.33 2.64 -19.77
N VAL A 210 -4.33 3.36 -18.65
CA VAL A 210 -3.69 4.66 -18.52
C VAL A 210 -2.28 4.45 -17.98
N SER A 211 -1.29 4.78 -18.82
CA SER A 211 0.12 4.68 -18.43
C SER A 211 0.53 5.90 -17.61
N ARG A 212 1.02 5.67 -16.40
CA ARG A 212 1.53 6.71 -15.49
C ARG A 212 2.76 6.18 -14.76
N ARG A 213 3.70 7.08 -14.43
CA ARG A 213 4.99 6.72 -13.83
C ARG A 213 4.91 6.40 -12.34
N GLY A 214 3.90 6.90 -11.63
CA GLY A 214 3.92 6.92 -10.16
C GLY A 214 4.48 8.22 -9.59
N GLY A 215 4.18 8.44 -8.31
CA GLY A 215 4.79 9.49 -7.49
C GLY A 215 6.27 9.20 -7.23
N GLY A 216 7.02 10.25 -6.89
CA GLY A 216 8.41 10.10 -6.47
C GLY A 216 8.53 9.54 -5.05
N PHE A 217 9.56 8.74 -4.78
CA PHE A 217 9.82 8.16 -3.45
C PHE A 217 9.83 9.20 -2.31
N LEU A 218 10.35 10.40 -2.58
CA LEU A 218 10.44 11.48 -1.59
C LEU A 218 9.29 12.50 -1.70
N TYR A 219 8.25 12.23 -2.50
CA TYR A 219 7.19 13.21 -2.78
C TYR A 219 6.57 13.76 -1.49
N TYR A 220 6.22 12.88 -0.55
CA TYR A 220 5.60 13.24 0.73
C TYR A 220 6.59 13.73 1.80
N THR A 221 7.87 13.95 1.46
CA THR A 221 8.76 14.73 2.36
C THR A 221 8.50 16.24 2.26
N THR A 222 7.83 16.68 1.19
CA THR A 222 7.55 18.10 0.90
C THR A 222 6.07 18.37 0.68
N HIS A 223 5.23 17.34 0.74
CA HIS A 223 3.79 17.40 0.53
C HIS A 223 3.09 16.65 1.66
N ASP A 224 1.97 17.20 2.13
CA ASP A 224 1.13 16.51 3.09
C ASP A 224 0.42 15.34 2.41
N TYR A 225 0.39 14.19 3.09
CA TYR A 225 -0.47 13.09 2.68
C TYR A 225 -1.91 13.44 3.06
N PRO A 226 -2.91 13.27 2.18
CA PRO A 226 -4.26 13.79 2.39
C PRO A 226 -5.12 12.92 3.32
N VAL A 227 -4.60 12.59 4.51
CA VAL A 227 -5.28 11.76 5.51
C VAL A 227 -6.45 12.52 6.13
N VAL A 228 -7.61 11.87 6.20
CA VAL A 228 -8.80 12.33 6.93
C VAL A 228 -8.95 11.58 8.25
N ASP A 229 -8.86 10.25 8.20
CA ASP A 229 -8.97 9.38 9.37
C ASP A 229 -8.10 8.14 9.21
N ILE A 230 -7.70 7.51 10.32
CA ILE A 230 -6.86 6.32 10.33
C ILE A 230 -7.59 5.20 11.05
N TRP A 231 -7.74 4.06 10.38
CA TRP A 231 -8.45 2.90 10.89
C TRP A 231 -7.50 1.85 11.46
N GLY A 232 -6.27 1.79 10.98
CA GLY A 232 -5.26 0.90 11.53
C GLY A 232 -3.88 1.03 10.91
N TYR A 233 -2.90 0.57 11.68
CA TYR A 233 -1.51 0.41 11.29
C TYR A 233 -1.11 -1.05 11.48
N PHE A 234 -0.41 -1.64 10.52
CA PHE A 234 0.03 -3.02 10.68
C PHE A 234 1.17 -3.45 9.78
N ASN A 235 1.79 -4.57 10.14
CA ASN A 235 2.60 -5.41 9.26
C ASN A 235 2.47 -6.88 9.69
N ASP A 236 3.42 -7.71 9.28
CA ASP A 236 3.52 -9.14 9.61
C ASP A 236 3.64 -9.44 11.11
N VAL A 237 4.06 -8.46 11.92
CA VAL A 237 4.33 -8.62 13.36
C VAL A 237 3.40 -7.74 14.21
N TYR A 238 3.26 -6.48 13.84
CA TYR A 238 2.59 -5.46 14.65
C TYR A 238 1.22 -5.08 14.08
N TYR A 239 0.32 -4.73 14.99
CA TYR A 239 -0.96 -4.09 14.71
C TYR A 239 -1.22 -3.01 15.75
N TYR A 240 -1.85 -1.92 15.30
CA TYR A 240 -2.41 -0.89 16.16
C TYR A 240 -3.66 -0.29 15.53
N ASN A 241 -4.71 -0.19 16.33
CA ASN A 241 -5.94 0.50 15.99
C ASN A 241 -6.02 1.79 16.82
N PRO A 242 -5.90 2.97 16.19
CA PRO A 242 -5.91 4.24 16.91
C PRO A 242 -7.30 4.61 17.48
N VAL A 243 -8.38 4.02 16.94
CA VAL A 243 -9.76 4.32 17.39
C VAL A 243 -10.02 3.76 18.79
N ASN A 244 -9.49 2.57 19.09
CA ASN A 244 -9.72 1.89 20.37
C ASN A 244 -8.45 1.60 21.18
N GLY A 245 -7.28 1.97 20.66
CA GLY A 245 -5.97 1.77 21.31
C GLY A 245 -5.50 0.32 21.36
N VAL A 246 -6.19 -0.62 20.70
CA VAL A 246 -5.85 -2.05 20.70
C VAL A 246 -4.69 -2.31 19.75
N GLY A 247 -3.67 -3.02 20.23
CA GLY A 247 -2.53 -3.39 19.42
C GLY A 247 -1.33 -3.88 20.22
N ASN A 248 -0.37 -4.47 19.53
CA ASN A 248 0.95 -4.83 20.07
C ASN A 248 2.07 -3.94 19.50
N ALA A 249 1.74 -2.91 18.71
CA ALA A 249 2.72 -2.02 18.15
C ALA A 249 3.53 -1.25 19.21
N PRO A 250 4.79 -0.92 18.91
CA PRO A 250 5.63 -0.04 19.73
C PRO A 250 4.95 1.31 20.01
N GLU A 251 5.36 1.97 21.11
CA GLU A 251 4.73 3.21 21.56
C GLU A 251 4.83 4.34 20.52
N TYR A 252 5.93 4.43 19.77
CA TYR A 252 6.12 5.48 18.74
C TYR A 252 5.27 5.26 17.47
N TRP A 253 4.51 4.16 17.37
CA TRP A 253 3.46 4.01 16.35
C TRP A 253 2.17 4.73 16.72
N ARG A 254 1.99 5.06 18.02
CA ARG A 254 0.71 5.43 18.63
C ARG A 254 0.42 6.91 18.60
#